data_AF-A0AAW9SLB6-F1
#
_entry.id   AF-A0AAW9SLB6-F1
#
_cell.length_a   1.000
_cell.length_b   1.000
_cell.length_c   1.000
_cell.angle_alpha   90.00
_cell.angle_beta   90.00
_cell.angle_gamma   90.00
#
_symmetry.space_group_name_H-M   'P 1'
#
loop_
_entity.id
_entity.type
_entity.pdbx_description
1 polymer ?
#
loop_
_entity_poly.entity_id
_entity_poly.type
_entity_poly.pdbx_seq_one_letter_code
_entity_poly.pdbx_strand_id
1 'polypeptide(L)'
;MSTLRKNIAFNVPDSNDVVEKTIDYFTQSGFKLLDKGENILTFGRGSILSNMWTFNPLQWKSEVKIEIVNQKVIANFEVNTTGQKVTLKEENLWDKFINNFKRQLTEQVDFKPENSKALQATKRNSLKWVMMGVLIGGVPAGLIASLTGINSVISIGAIGGAIGFLILKINNERSKNDKK
;
A
#
# COMPACT_ATOMS: atom_id res chain seq x y z
N MET A 1 -0.36 -15.67 8.79
CA MET A 1 -0.69 -14.22 8.71
C MET A 1 -0.52 -13.77 7.26
N SER A 2 -1.38 -12.89 6.74
CA SER A 2 -1.26 -12.41 5.35
C SER A 2 -0.19 -11.31 5.27
N THR A 3 0.68 -11.39 4.27
CA THR A 3 1.81 -10.46 4.10
C THR A 3 2.08 -10.28 2.61
N LEU A 4 2.27 -9.03 2.19
CA LEU A 4 2.82 -8.72 0.87
C LEU A 4 4.34 -8.66 1.01
N ARG A 5 5.04 -9.50 0.25
CA ARG A 5 6.50 -9.56 0.21
C ARG A 5 7.00 -9.08 -1.14
N LYS A 6 7.97 -8.16 -1.13
CA LYS A 6 8.66 -7.68 -2.33
C LYS A 6 10.15 -7.69 -2.06
N ASN A 7 10.93 -8.12 -3.04
CA ASN A 7 12.39 -8.10 -3.00
C ASN A 7 12.90 -7.46 -4.29
N ILE A 8 13.91 -6.61 -4.16
CA ILE A 8 14.70 -6.15 -5.29
C ILE A 8 16.19 -6.23 -4.97
N ALA A 9 16.99 -6.49 -6.00
CA ALA A 9 18.44 -6.38 -5.95
C ALA A 9 18.92 -5.61 -7.17
N PHE A 10 19.83 -4.65 -6.97
CA PHE A 10 20.38 -3.84 -8.06
C PHE A 10 21.76 -3.28 -7.68
N ASN A 11 22.54 -2.93 -8.70
CA ASN A 11 23.82 -2.26 -8.51
C ASN A 11 23.64 -0.75 -8.61
N VAL A 12 24.40 -0.01 -7.81
CA VAL A 12 24.42 1.45 -7.83
C VAL A 12 25.73 1.90 -8.50
N PRO A 13 25.67 2.75 -9.54
CA PRO A 13 26.86 3.15 -10.30
C PRO A 13 27.85 4.02 -9.52
N ASP A 14 27.39 4.67 -8.45
CA ASP A 14 28.22 5.46 -7.54
C ASP A 14 27.97 5.01 -6.08
N SER A 15 29.02 4.63 -5.36
CA SER A 15 28.93 4.24 -3.96
C SER A 15 28.82 5.42 -3.00
N ASN A 16 29.09 6.64 -3.47
CA ASN A 16 29.09 7.80 -2.60
C ASN A 16 27.66 8.10 -2.11
N ASP A 17 27.53 8.11 -0.78
CA ASP A 17 26.33 8.48 -0.04
C ASP A 17 25.11 7.56 -0.25
N VAL A 18 25.28 6.32 -0.72
CA VAL A 18 24.18 5.35 -0.91
C VAL A 18 23.40 5.13 0.39
N VAL A 19 24.10 5.04 1.52
CA VAL A 19 23.52 4.89 2.86
C VAL A 19 22.66 6.10 3.21
N GLU A 20 23.18 7.32 3.03
CA GLU A 20 22.49 8.57 3.36
C GLU A 20 21.26 8.77 2.46
N LYS A 21 21.41 8.62 1.14
CA LYS A 21 20.30 8.68 0.17
C LYS A 21 19.21 7.66 0.48
N THR A 22 19.59 6.47 0.95
CA THR A 22 18.62 5.46 1.40
C THR A 22 17.86 5.93 2.63
N ILE A 23 18.58 6.38 3.67
CA ILE A 23 17.94 6.91 4.89
C ILE A 23 16.99 8.06 4.54
N ASP A 24 17.42 9.00 3.71
CA ASP A 24 16.63 10.13 3.26
C ASP A 24 15.35 9.70 2.53
N TYR A 25 15.46 8.77 1.58
CA TYR A 25 14.32 8.28 0.83
C TYR A 25 13.20 7.75 1.75
N PHE A 26 13.58 6.89 2.70
CA PHE A 26 12.63 6.24 3.60
C PHE A 26 12.09 7.20 4.65
N THR A 27 12.94 8.03 5.26
CA THR A 27 12.52 9.01 6.27
C THR A 27 11.60 10.08 5.69
N GLN A 28 11.91 10.63 4.52
CA GLN A 28 11.06 11.59 3.81
C GLN A 28 9.74 10.97 3.38
N SER A 29 9.74 9.68 3.06
CA SER A 29 8.51 8.95 2.80
C SER A 29 7.68 8.75 4.06
N GLY A 30 8.27 8.84 5.26
CA GLY A 30 7.63 8.72 6.58
C GLY A 30 7.84 7.36 7.26
N PHE A 31 8.86 6.61 6.86
CA PHE A 31 9.37 5.46 7.59
C PHE A 31 10.31 5.93 8.71
N LYS A 32 10.44 5.12 9.75
CA LYS A 32 11.38 5.33 10.86
C LYS A 32 12.55 4.38 10.70
N LEU A 33 13.78 4.88 10.82
CA LEU A 33 14.95 4.02 10.96
C LEU A 33 14.87 3.33 12.33
N LEU A 34 14.83 2.00 12.33
CA LEU A 34 14.77 1.17 13.53
C LEU A 34 16.15 0.71 13.97
N ASP A 35 17.00 0.37 13.00
CA ASP A 35 18.34 -0.15 13.24
C ASP A 35 19.29 0.25 12.10
N LYS A 36 20.55 0.50 12.45
CA LYS A 36 21.65 0.85 11.54
C LYS A 36 22.88 0.03 11.92
N GLY A 37 23.04 -1.11 11.26
CA GLY A 37 24.25 -1.93 11.31
C GLY A 37 25.31 -1.44 10.32
N GLU A 38 26.40 -2.20 10.21
CA GLU A 38 27.54 -1.88 9.34
C GLU A 38 27.15 -1.82 7.86
N ASN A 39 26.36 -2.80 7.40
CA ASN A 39 25.89 -2.91 6.01
C ASN A 39 24.37 -3.08 5.90
N ILE A 40 23.64 -2.97 7.02
CA ILE A 40 22.21 -3.26 7.09
C ILE A 40 21.47 -2.07 7.68
N LEU A 41 20.42 -1.63 7.00
CA LEU A 41 19.47 -0.63 7.47
C LEU A 41 18.10 -1.29 7.62
N THR A 42 17.48 -1.12 8.78
CA THR A 42 16.11 -1.60 9.01
C THR A 42 15.18 -0.41 9.22
N PHE A 43 14.13 -0.34 8.42
CA PHE A 43 13.10 0.69 8.51
C PHE A 43 11.76 0.09 8.91
N GLY A 44 11.01 0.82 9.72
CA GLY A 44 9.68 0.45 10.17
C GLY A 44 8.67 1.54 9.86
N ARG A 45 7.43 1.13 9.60
CA ARG A 45 6.32 2.06 9.47
C ARG A 45 5.01 1.44 9.93
N GLY A 46 4.08 2.29 10.35
CA GLY A 46 2.69 1.91 10.64
C GLY A 46 2.53 1.00 11.86
N SER A 47 1.29 0.61 12.10
CA SER A 47 0.89 -0.37 13.12
C SER A 47 -0.31 -1.18 12.61
N ILE A 48 -0.57 -2.35 13.20
CA ILE A 48 -1.70 -3.20 12.77
C ILE A 48 -3.02 -2.42 12.88
N LEU A 49 -3.18 -1.63 13.95
CA LEU A 49 -4.34 -0.78 14.13
C LEU A 49 -4.43 0.28 13.04
N SER A 50 -3.33 0.98 12.71
CA SER A 50 -3.37 2.00 11.65
C SER A 50 -3.73 1.42 10.29
N ASN A 51 -3.38 0.16 10.02
CA ASN A 51 -3.71 -0.50 8.75
C ASN A 51 -5.21 -0.48 8.52
N MET A 52 -6.00 -0.82 9.54
CA MET A 52 -7.46 -0.99 9.43
C MET A 52 -8.21 0.30 9.12
N TRP A 53 -7.60 1.46 9.37
CA TRP A 53 -8.26 2.76 9.25
C TRP A 53 -7.70 3.63 8.11
N THR A 54 -6.61 3.21 7.45
CA THR A 54 -5.96 4.02 6.42
C THR A 54 -6.10 3.41 5.02
N PHE A 55 -6.69 4.18 4.10
CA PHE A 55 -6.64 3.92 2.66
C PHE A 55 -5.28 4.30 2.04
N ASN A 56 -4.23 4.41 2.85
CA ASN A 56 -2.86 4.70 2.43
C ASN A 56 -2.00 3.44 2.59
N PRO A 57 -1.79 2.64 1.53
CA PRO A 57 -1.00 1.42 1.63
C PRO A 57 0.43 1.63 2.12
N LEU A 58 1.02 2.79 1.79
CA LEU A 58 2.38 3.13 2.22
C LEU A 58 2.47 3.49 3.72
N GLN A 59 1.35 3.61 4.43
CA GLN A 59 1.32 3.76 5.89
C GLN A 59 1.04 2.44 6.62
N TRP A 60 0.87 1.34 5.89
CA TRP A 60 0.65 0.06 6.53
C TRP A 60 1.86 -0.41 7.32
N LYS A 61 1.63 -1.21 8.36
CA LYS A 61 2.65 -1.88 9.15
C LYS A 61 3.58 -2.60 8.20
N SER A 62 4.80 -2.10 8.11
CA SER A 62 5.81 -2.61 7.21
C SER A 62 7.19 -2.54 7.83
N GLU A 63 8.00 -3.51 7.45
CA GLU A 63 9.42 -3.59 7.77
C GLU A 63 10.19 -3.67 6.44
N VAL A 64 11.22 -2.85 6.31
CA VAL A 64 12.10 -2.84 5.14
C VAL A 64 13.52 -3.07 5.61
N LYS A 65 14.14 -4.14 5.13
CA LYS A 65 15.55 -4.46 5.39
C LYS A 65 16.36 -4.22 4.15
N ILE A 66 17.38 -3.38 4.26
CA ILE A 66 18.24 -2.99 3.15
C ILE A 66 19.66 -3.37 3.50
N GLU A 67 20.24 -4.23 2.68
CA GLU A 67 21.62 -4.63 2.75
C GLU A 67 22.40 -3.95 1.62
N ILE A 68 23.54 -3.34 1.96
CA ILE A 68 24.38 -2.59 1.03
C ILE A 68 25.78 -3.20 1.11
N VAL A 69 26.19 -3.94 0.08
CA VAL A 69 27.51 -4.61 0.02
C VAL A 69 28.11 -4.39 -1.36
N ASN A 70 29.32 -3.83 -1.45
CA ASN A 70 30.07 -3.66 -2.70
C ASN A 70 29.22 -3.09 -3.85
N GLN A 71 28.58 -1.93 -3.62
CA GLN A 71 27.68 -1.24 -4.58
C GLN A 71 26.39 -1.99 -4.94
N LYS A 72 26.15 -3.17 -4.37
CA LYS A 72 24.90 -3.90 -4.52
C LYS A 72 23.97 -3.55 -3.38
N VAL A 73 22.75 -3.18 -3.72
CA VAL A 73 21.65 -2.94 -2.77
C VAL A 73 20.68 -4.10 -2.88
N ILE A 74 20.36 -4.73 -1.76
CA ILE A 74 19.34 -5.77 -1.62
C ILE A 74 18.29 -5.25 -0.65
N ALA A 75 17.06 -5.05 -1.12
CA ALA A 75 15.98 -4.52 -0.31
C ALA A 75 14.84 -5.54 -0.21
N ASN A 76 14.48 -5.88 1.04
CA ASN A 76 13.39 -6.78 1.38
C ASN A 76 12.28 -5.99 2.05
N PHE A 77 11.08 -6.04 1.49
CA PHE A 77 9.90 -5.35 1.97
C PHE A 77 8.90 -6.39 2.49
N GLU A 78 8.55 -6.29 3.76
CA GLU A 78 7.48 -7.06 4.38
C GLU A 78 6.36 -6.12 4.82
N VAL A 79 5.20 -6.20 4.16
CA VAL A 79 4.05 -5.36 4.45
C VAL A 79 2.93 -6.25 5.03
N ASN A 80 2.52 -5.95 6.26
CA ASN A 80 1.45 -6.67 6.93
C ASN A 80 0.10 -6.27 6.32
N THR A 81 -0.60 -7.26 5.76
CA THR A 81 -1.90 -7.08 5.10
C THR A 81 -3.02 -7.82 5.84
N THR A 82 -2.80 -8.13 7.12
CA THR A 82 -3.75 -8.88 7.95
C THR A 82 -5.07 -8.11 8.05
N GLY A 83 -6.18 -8.81 7.83
CA GLY A 83 -7.52 -8.23 7.84
C GLY A 83 -7.86 -7.40 6.60
N GLN A 84 -7.02 -7.44 5.56
CA GLN A 84 -7.23 -6.67 4.33
C GLN A 84 -7.08 -7.52 3.09
N LYS A 85 -7.92 -7.24 2.11
CA LYS A 85 -7.77 -7.78 0.77
C LYS A 85 -7.09 -6.75 -0.10
N VAL A 86 -5.81 -6.96 -0.38
CA VAL A 86 -4.99 -6.04 -1.17
C VAL A 86 -5.52 -5.99 -2.62
N THR A 87 -5.70 -4.78 -3.15
CA THR A 87 -6.08 -4.54 -4.55
C THR A 87 -4.84 -4.53 -5.45
N LEU A 88 -5.02 -4.76 -6.76
CA LEU A 88 -3.90 -4.65 -7.72
C LEU A 88 -3.30 -3.24 -7.75
N LYS A 89 -4.11 -2.19 -7.52
CA LYS A 89 -3.60 -0.81 -7.49
C LYS A 89 -2.72 -0.53 -6.28
N GLU A 90 -3.00 -1.18 -5.15
CA GLU A 90 -2.18 -1.06 -3.94
C GLU A 90 -0.87 -1.83 -4.09
N GLU A 91 -0.89 -3.02 -4.70
CA GLU A 91 0.33 -3.75 -5.08
C GLU A 91 1.18 -2.91 -6.05
N ASN A 92 0.57 -2.35 -7.09
CA ASN A 92 1.26 -1.48 -8.06
C ASN A 92 1.80 -0.20 -7.42
N LEU A 93 1.17 0.32 -6.36
CA LEU A 93 1.69 1.47 -5.63
C LEU A 93 2.99 1.10 -4.90
N TRP A 94 3.04 -0.07 -4.26
CA TRP A 94 4.27 -0.60 -3.68
C TRP A 94 5.35 -0.83 -4.74
N ASP A 95 5.00 -1.39 -5.89
CA ASP A 95 5.95 -1.59 -6.99
C ASP A 95 6.52 -0.27 -7.51
N LYS A 96 5.69 0.76 -7.65
CA LYS A 96 6.15 2.11 -8.02
C LYS A 96 7.07 2.71 -6.97
N PHE A 97 6.69 2.62 -5.69
CA PHE A 97 7.53 3.10 -4.59
C PHE A 97 8.91 2.42 -4.60
N ILE A 98 8.93 1.09 -4.69
CA ILE A 98 10.16 0.28 -4.74
C ILE A 98 11.02 0.61 -5.98
N ASN A 99 10.39 0.77 -7.14
CA ASN A 99 11.09 1.15 -8.36
C ASN A 99 11.64 2.57 -8.27
N ASN A 100 10.92 3.50 -7.67
CA ASN A 100 11.38 4.88 -7.47
C ASN A 100 12.56 4.94 -6.48
N PHE A 101 12.59 4.08 -5.46
CA PHE A 101 13.77 3.90 -4.61
C PHE A 101 15.00 3.47 -5.43
N LYS A 102 14.85 2.43 -6.25
CA LYS A 102 15.92 1.97 -7.15
C LYS A 102 16.39 3.11 -8.05
N ARG A 103 15.45 3.79 -8.73
CA ARG A 103 15.76 4.87 -9.67
C ARG A 103 16.40 6.07 -8.98
N GLN A 104 16.02 6.42 -7.75
CA GLN A 104 16.67 7.51 -7.01
C GLN A 104 18.14 7.22 -6.77
N LEU A 105 18.49 5.98 -6.44
CA LEU A 105 19.88 5.58 -6.23
C LEU A 105 20.66 5.47 -7.54
N THR A 106 20.04 5.06 -8.65
CA THR A 106 20.74 4.87 -9.93
C THR A 106 20.76 6.10 -10.84
N GLU A 107 19.70 6.93 -10.83
CA GLU A 107 19.49 8.07 -11.72
C GLU A 107 19.64 9.43 -11.01
N GLN A 108 19.75 9.46 -9.67
CA GLN A 108 19.87 10.67 -8.84
C GLN A 108 18.72 11.69 -8.99
N VAL A 109 17.52 11.23 -9.38
CA VAL A 109 16.32 12.06 -9.52
C VAL A 109 15.42 11.96 -8.27
N ASP A 110 14.81 13.08 -7.84
CA ASP A 110 13.82 13.11 -6.76
C ASP A 110 12.45 12.63 -7.26
N PHE A 111 12.01 11.46 -6.77
CA PHE A 111 10.74 10.83 -7.15
C PHE A 111 9.57 11.13 -6.19
N LYS A 112 9.71 12.09 -5.27
CA LYS A 112 8.61 12.51 -4.36
C LYS A 112 7.32 12.88 -5.09
N PRO A 113 7.34 13.71 -6.17
CA PRO A 113 6.10 14.11 -6.82
C PRO A 113 5.36 12.92 -7.43
N GLU A 114 6.12 11.97 -7.99
CA GLU A 114 5.58 10.75 -8.60
C GLU A 114 4.96 9.81 -7.55
N ASN A 115 5.66 9.61 -6.42
CA ASN A 115 5.16 8.84 -5.29
C ASN A 115 3.85 9.42 -4.72
N SER A 116 3.79 10.74 -4.55
CA SER A 116 2.59 11.44 -4.06
C SER A 116 1.42 11.31 -5.05
N LYS A 117 1.68 11.49 -6.36
CA LYS A 117 0.66 11.36 -7.41
C LYS A 117 0.11 9.93 -7.49
N ALA A 118 0.99 8.92 -7.42
CA ALA A 118 0.58 7.51 -7.39
C ALA A 118 -0.29 7.22 -6.16
N LEU A 119 0.11 7.70 -4.98
CA LEU A 119 -0.65 7.52 -3.76
C LEU A 119 -2.04 8.17 -3.81
N GLN A 120 -2.14 9.40 -4.32
CA GLN A 120 -3.43 10.08 -4.48
C GLN A 120 -4.37 9.33 -5.44
N ALA A 121 -3.84 8.81 -6.55
CA ALA A 121 -4.62 8.01 -7.49
C ALA A 121 -5.16 6.72 -6.86
N THR A 122 -4.35 6.03 -6.06
CA THR A 122 -4.77 4.81 -5.33
C THR A 122 -5.86 5.14 -4.30
N LYS A 123 -5.68 6.18 -3.47
CA LYS A 123 -6.69 6.63 -2.50
C LYS A 123 -8.03 6.94 -3.14
N ARG A 124 -8.03 7.73 -4.23
CA ARG A 124 -9.25 8.10 -4.96
C ARG A 124 -9.97 6.89 -5.53
N ASN A 125 -9.24 5.90 -6.04
CA ASN A 125 -9.84 4.69 -6.57
C ASN A 125 -10.48 3.83 -5.48
N SER A 126 -9.79 3.61 -4.36
CA SER A 126 -10.34 2.84 -3.24
C SER A 126 -11.59 3.52 -2.68
N LEU A 127 -11.58 4.84 -2.52
CA LEU A 127 -12.75 5.60 -2.08
C LEU A 127 -13.93 5.50 -3.07
N LYS A 128 -13.65 5.57 -4.38
CA LYS A 128 -14.69 5.41 -5.42
C LYS A 128 -15.40 4.06 -5.31
N TRP A 129 -14.65 2.97 -5.07
CA TRP A 129 -15.26 1.65 -4.94
C TRP A 129 -16.04 1.48 -3.63
N VAL A 130 -15.53 2.03 -2.52
CA VAL A 130 -16.26 2.06 -1.25
C VAL A 130 -17.61 2.76 -1.44
N MET A 131 -17.61 3.97 -2.01
CA MET A 131 -18.84 4.75 -2.25
C MET A 131 -19.84 4.00 -3.15
N MET A 132 -19.35 3.33 -4.20
CA MET A 132 -20.20 2.54 -5.09
C MET A 132 -20.88 1.39 -4.33
N GLY A 133 -20.12 0.67 -3.51
CA GLY A 133 -20.67 -0.42 -2.70
C GLY A 133 -21.65 0.07 -1.63
N VAL A 134 -21.38 1.22 -1.00
CA VAL A 134 -22.33 1.88 -0.08
C VAL A 134 -23.65 2.16 -0.78
N LEU A 135 -23.64 2.68 -2.02
CA LEU A 135 -24.87 2.92 -2.77
C LEU A 135 -25.61 1.62 -3.09
N ILE A 136 -24.88 0.59 -3.54
CA ILE A 136 -25.46 -0.71 -3.91
C ILE A 136 -26.14 -1.40 -2.73
N GLY A 137 -25.54 -1.35 -1.53
CA GLY A 137 -26.11 -1.99 -0.34
C GLY A 137 -27.05 -1.08 0.46
N GLY A 138 -26.75 0.21 0.53
CA GLY A 138 -27.47 1.19 1.34
C GLY A 138 -28.82 1.59 0.76
N VAL A 139 -28.95 1.71 -0.57
CA VAL A 139 -30.23 2.09 -1.20
C VAL A 139 -31.31 1.00 -0.99
N PRO A 140 -31.06 -0.29 -1.28
CA PRO A 140 -32.03 -1.34 -0.98
C PRO A 140 -32.32 -1.46 0.52
N ALA A 141 -31.31 -1.29 1.37
CA ALA A 141 -31.47 -1.33 2.82
C ALA A 141 -32.31 -0.15 3.36
N GLY A 142 -32.22 1.03 2.74
CA GLY A 142 -33.09 2.18 3.00
C GLY A 142 -34.56 1.87 2.75
N LEU A 143 -34.86 1.19 1.63
CA LEU A 143 -36.22 0.74 1.33
C LEU A 143 -36.72 -0.25 2.40
N ILE A 144 -35.90 -1.24 2.78
CA ILE A 144 -36.25 -2.20 3.83
C ILE A 144 -36.48 -1.49 5.17
N ALA A 145 -35.63 -0.54 5.54
CA ALA A 145 -35.79 0.25 6.76
C ALA A 145 -37.10 1.05 6.76
N SER A 146 -37.48 1.65 5.63
CA SER A 146 -38.77 2.36 5.52
C SER A 146 -39.99 1.45 5.66
N LEU A 147 -39.90 0.19 5.23
CA LEU A 147 -40.99 -0.78 5.32
C LEU A 147 -41.09 -1.44 6.70
N THR A 148 -39.95 -1.63 7.36
CA THR A 148 -39.87 -2.38 8.64
C THR A 148 -39.77 -1.49 9.86
N GLY A 149 -39.45 -0.20 9.69
CA GLY A 149 -39.15 0.74 10.78
C GLY A 149 -37.77 0.53 11.44
N ILE A 150 -36.94 -0.40 10.94
CA ILE A 150 -35.66 -0.74 11.56
C ILE A 150 -34.51 0.04 10.89
N ASN A 151 -34.15 1.18 11.47
CA ASN A 151 -33.14 2.09 10.91
C ASN A 151 -31.71 1.51 10.85
N SER A 152 -31.36 0.54 11.71
CA SER A 152 -30.03 -0.09 11.71
C SER A 152 -29.74 -0.89 10.44
N VAL A 153 -30.78 -1.31 9.71
CA VAL A 153 -30.66 -2.04 8.44
C VAL A 153 -29.91 -1.20 7.41
N ILE A 154 -30.10 0.12 7.39
CA ILE A 154 -29.42 1.04 6.46
C ILE A 154 -27.90 0.96 6.64
N SER A 155 -27.43 1.04 7.89
CA SER A 155 -26.00 0.98 8.19
C SER A 155 -25.40 -0.38 7.86
N ILE A 156 -26.09 -1.46 8.18
CA ILE A 156 -25.66 -2.83 7.86
C ILE A 156 -25.58 -3.04 6.35
N GLY A 157 -26.60 -2.60 5.61
CA GLY A 157 -26.64 -2.69 4.15
C GLY A 157 -25.55 -1.87 3.49
N ALA A 158 -25.33 -0.63 3.92
CA ALA A 158 -24.26 0.21 3.41
C ALA A 158 -22.87 -0.40 3.62
N ILE A 159 -22.58 -0.89 4.83
CA ILE A 159 -21.30 -1.55 5.16
C ILE A 159 -21.13 -2.85 4.37
N GLY A 160 -22.16 -3.70 4.36
CA GLY A 160 -22.14 -4.96 3.63
C GLY A 160 -21.96 -4.77 2.13
N GLY A 161 -22.64 -3.78 1.55
CA GLY A 161 -22.48 -3.39 0.15
C GLY A 161 -21.07 -2.88 -0.17
N ALA A 162 -20.50 -2.02 0.68
CA ALA A 162 -19.12 -1.53 0.54
C ALA A 162 -18.11 -2.69 0.51
N ILE A 163 -18.17 -3.58 1.50
CA ILE A 163 -17.26 -4.72 1.63
C ILE A 163 -17.46 -5.70 0.46
N GLY A 164 -18.71 -6.08 0.17
CA GLY A 164 -19.04 -7.03 -0.89
C GLY A 164 -18.60 -6.53 -2.27
N PHE A 165 -18.87 -5.27 -2.60
CA PHE A 165 -18.47 -4.69 -3.87
C PHE A 165 -16.95 -4.59 -4.02
N LEU A 166 -16.23 -4.20 -2.96
CA LEU A 166 -14.76 -4.19 -2.96
C LEU A 166 -14.20 -5.59 -3.24
N ILE A 167 -14.71 -6.62 -2.55
CA ILE A 167 -14.27 -8.01 -2.75
C ILE A 167 -14.51 -8.47 -4.19
N LEU A 168 -15.69 -8.16 -4.75
CA LEU A 168 -16.05 -8.47 -6.14
C LEU A 168 -15.12 -7.77 -7.14
N LYS A 169 -14.83 -6.48 -6.93
CA LYS A 169 -13.91 -5.73 -7.81
C LYS A 169 -12.50 -6.29 -7.77
N ILE A 170 -11.98 -6.59 -6.59
CA ILE A 170 -10.65 -7.20 -6.44
C ILE A 170 -10.57 -8.54 -7.17
N ASN A 171 -11.57 -9.41 -6.99
CA ASN A 171 -11.62 -10.71 -7.66
C ASN A 171 -11.65 -10.55 -9.18
N ASN A 172 -12.50 -9.66 -9.68
CA ASN A 172 -12.63 -9.41 -11.11
C ASN A 172 -11.33 -8.86 -11.72
N GLU A 173 -10.66 -7.92 -11.05
CA GLU A 173 -9.38 -7.39 -11.53
C GLU A 173 -8.28 -8.46 -11.57
N ARG A 174 -8.17 -9.29 -10.53
CA ARG A 174 -7.20 -10.40 -10.51
C ARG A 174 -7.48 -11.43 -11.61
N SER A 175 -8.73 -11.87 -11.76
CA SER A 175 -9.11 -12.85 -12.79
C SER A 175 -8.83 -12.39 -14.23
N LYS A 176 -8.86 -11.07 -14.48
CA LYS A 176 -8.52 -10.50 -15.80
C LYS A 176 -7.02 -10.42 -16.02
N ASN A 177 -6.25 -10.25 -14.94
CA ASN A 177 -4.79 -10.20 -15.01
C ASN A 177 -4.20 -11.60 -15.24
N ASP A 178 -4.76 -12.64 -14.63
CA ASP A 178 -4.30 -14.04 -14.81
C ASP A 178 -4.58 -14.60 -16.21
N LYS A 179 -5.44 -13.94 -17.00
CA LYS A 179 -5.79 -14.32 -18.38
C LYS A 179 -4.99 -13.59 -19.46
N LYS A 180 -4.06 -12.71 -19.06
CA LYS A 180 -3.15 -11.99 -19.95
C LYS A 180 -1.75 -12.57 -19.87
#